data_AF-A0A355U588-F1
#
_entry.id   AF-A0A355U588-F1
#
_cell.length_a   1.000
_cell.length_b   1.000
_cell.length_c   1.000
_cell.angle_alpha   90.00
_cell.angle_beta   90.00
_cell.angle_gamma   90.00
#
_symmetry.space_group_name_H-M   'P 1'
#
loop_
_entity.id
_entity.type
_entity.pdbx_description
1 polymer ?
#
loop_
_entity_poly.entity_id
_entity_poly.type
_entity_poly.pdbx_seq_one_letter_code
_entity_poly.pdbx_strand_id
1 'polypeptide(L)'
;MISRRFWVGAIVVALTMIHFSLPVLAQDTTIKTKKQAEILVPRISRESVQSLDPNRAMALDTIDTADPHIKILLLSDNTWKYFKDPGYARDHKIFNEYWTHDYPDPYHVSLEELPDEIALWIVDTLSEYKCPHQNDVYSKFGYRHRRRHQGVDLPLHTGTPVYAAFDGKVRMAKRYKGYGNLVVLRHDNGLETFYGHLSKIYVKDDQWVNAGTIIGLGGSTGRSTGPHLHFETRYKGYAFDPEWLIDFHSGTLRHRLFVLKKKYLNAGSKYVPESEQEEIDILEGDAKDKEEAAKKAEAEKKAAAAAQYHTIRQGDTLGALARKYHTTVKALCRLNGIKETTTLRLGRKLRVR
;
A
#
# COMPACT_ATOMS: atom_id res chain seq x y z
N MET A 1 -12.16 -84.51 12.45
CA MET A 1 -12.40 -83.31 13.27
C MET A 1 -12.25 -82.07 12.38
N ILE A 2 -12.69 -80.89 12.84
CA ILE A 2 -12.95 -79.71 11.99
C ILE A 2 -11.85 -78.65 12.14
N SER A 3 -11.40 -78.06 11.03
CA SER A 3 -11.00 -76.65 10.95
C SER A 3 -11.29 -76.10 9.55
N ARG A 4 -11.51 -74.78 9.43
CA ARG A 4 -11.97 -74.14 8.19
C ARG A 4 -10.81 -73.41 7.49
N ARG A 5 -10.80 -73.42 6.15
CA ARG A 5 -10.11 -72.39 5.36
C ARG A 5 -11.12 -71.27 5.04
N PHE A 6 -10.76 -70.03 5.32
CA PHE A 6 -11.54 -68.86 4.89
C PHE A 6 -11.07 -68.39 3.52
N TRP A 7 -12.04 -68.04 2.66
CA TRP A 7 -11.84 -67.15 1.52
C TRP A 7 -12.20 -65.73 1.95
N VAL A 8 -11.45 -64.74 1.45
CA VAL A 8 -11.83 -63.31 1.51
C VAL A 8 -11.79 -62.80 0.08
N GLY A 9 -12.94 -62.34 -0.42
CA GLY A 9 -13.09 -61.86 -1.80
C GLY A 9 -12.57 -60.43 -1.98
N ALA A 10 -12.06 -60.13 -3.17
CA ALA A 10 -11.77 -58.75 -3.56
C ALA A 10 -13.06 -57.98 -3.86
N ILE A 11 -13.18 -56.77 -3.31
CA ILE A 11 -14.27 -55.83 -3.64
C ILE A 11 -13.69 -54.76 -4.56
N VAL A 12 -14.20 -54.69 -5.80
CA VAL A 12 -13.90 -53.60 -6.74
C VAL A 12 -15.01 -52.56 -6.62
N VAL A 13 -14.66 -51.34 -6.20
CA VAL A 13 -15.57 -50.19 -6.20
C VAL A 13 -15.23 -49.30 -7.38
N ALA A 14 -16.08 -49.33 -8.42
CA ALA A 14 -15.98 -48.39 -9.54
C ALA A 14 -16.64 -47.06 -9.16
N LEU A 15 -15.84 -46.01 -8.95
CA LEU A 15 -16.35 -44.67 -8.66
C LEU A 15 -16.53 -43.87 -9.96
N THR A 16 -17.77 -43.60 -10.37
CA THR A 16 -18.08 -42.78 -11.56
C THR A 16 -17.79 -41.29 -11.29
N MET A 17 -16.76 -40.73 -11.95
CA MET A 17 -16.43 -39.31 -11.82
C MET A 17 -17.44 -38.41 -12.55
N ILE A 18 -18.38 -37.82 -11.80
CA ILE A 18 -19.23 -36.73 -12.31
C ILE A 18 -18.39 -35.43 -12.32
N HIS A 19 -17.95 -35.00 -13.50
CA HIS A 19 -17.25 -33.72 -13.66
C HIS A 19 -18.21 -32.53 -13.58
N PHE A 20 -18.41 -32.00 -12.38
CA PHE A 20 -18.97 -30.65 -12.21
C PHE A 20 -17.86 -29.60 -12.38
N SER A 21 -17.66 -29.15 -13.62
CA SER A 21 -16.81 -28.00 -13.92
C SER A 21 -17.47 -26.69 -13.47
N LEU A 22 -17.38 -26.39 -12.17
CA LEU A 22 -17.68 -25.04 -11.66
C LEU A 22 -16.69 -24.04 -12.30
N PRO A 23 -17.16 -22.89 -12.83
CA PRO A 23 -16.25 -21.88 -13.33
C PRO A 23 -15.44 -21.31 -12.17
N VAL A 24 -14.11 -21.30 -12.31
CA VAL A 24 -13.23 -20.60 -11.38
C VAL A 24 -13.47 -19.11 -11.55
N LEU A 25 -14.36 -18.57 -10.71
CA LEU A 25 -14.50 -17.14 -10.55
C LEU A 25 -13.19 -16.63 -9.96
N ALA A 26 -12.44 -15.83 -10.72
CA ALA A 26 -11.24 -15.17 -10.20
C ALA A 26 -11.63 -14.35 -8.97
N GLN A 27 -11.21 -14.81 -7.78
CA GLN A 27 -11.53 -14.11 -6.54
C GLN A 27 -10.82 -12.76 -6.55
N ASP A 28 -11.58 -11.70 -6.35
CA ASP A 28 -11.07 -10.35 -6.19
C ASP A 28 -10.27 -10.29 -4.87
N THR A 29 -8.96 -10.46 -4.97
CA THR A 29 -8.01 -10.45 -3.85
C THR A 29 -7.86 -9.06 -3.21
N THR A 30 -8.51 -8.04 -3.76
CA THR A 30 -8.55 -6.70 -3.17
C THR A 30 -9.31 -6.73 -1.84
N ILE A 31 -8.57 -6.72 -0.72
CA ILE A 31 -9.14 -6.60 0.62
C ILE A 31 -9.74 -5.18 0.77
N LYS A 32 -11.06 -5.07 0.63
CA LYS A 32 -11.79 -3.79 0.67
C LYS A 32 -12.30 -3.40 2.05
N THR A 33 -12.22 -4.28 3.05
CA THR A 33 -12.68 -4.02 4.41
C THR A 33 -11.80 -4.71 5.46
N LYS A 34 -11.67 -4.10 6.65
CA LYS A 34 -11.01 -4.70 7.81
C LYS A 34 -11.58 -6.09 8.17
N LYS A 35 -12.90 -6.26 8.06
CA LYS A 35 -13.59 -7.54 8.32
C LYS A 35 -13.23 -8.65 7.31
N GLN A 36 -12.88 -8.31 6.07
CA GLN A 36 -12.36 -9.30 5.11
C GLN A 36 -10.91 -9.71 5.45
N ALA A 37 -10.08 -8.77 5.93
CA ALA A 37 -8.75 -9.11 6.46
C ALA A 37 -8.85 -10.05 7.67
N GLU A 38 -9.70 -9.72 8.65
CA GLU A 38 -9.91 -10.51 9.88
C GLU A 38 -10.38 -11.96 9.64
N ILE A 39 -10.96 -12.26 8.47
CA ILE A 39 -11.42 -13.60 8.08
C ILE A 39 -10.34 -14.39 7.32
N LEU A 40 -9.48 -13.71 6.55
CA LEU A 40 -8.39 -14.34 5.80
C LEU A 40 -7.10 -14.48 6.61
N VAL A 41 -6.89 -13.65 7.64
CA VAL A 41 -5.68 -13.65 8.47
C VAL A 41 -5.95 -14.30 9.83
N PRO A 42 -5.57 -15.57 10.05
CA PRO A 42 -5.64 -16.20 11.38
C PRO A 42 -4.63 -15.55 12.33
N ARG A 43 -5.10 -14.52 13.06
CA ARG A 43 -4.39 -13.70 14.06
C ARG A 43 -2.94 -13.31 13.69
N ILE A 44 -2.78 -12.05 13.29
CA ILE A 44 -1.51 -11.33 13.16
C ILE A 44 -0.52 -11.75 14.27
N SER A 45 0.60 -12.36 13.89
CA SER A 45 1.77 -12.47 14.77
C SER A 45 2.28 -11.04 15.01
N ARG A 46 2.02 -10.47 16.18
CA ARG A 46 2.51 -9.14 16.61
C ARG A 46 4.03 -9.11 16.86
N GLU A 47 4.69 -10.24 16.70
CA GLU A 47 6.13 -10.40 16.79
C GLU A 47 6.81 -9.73 15.58
N SER A 48 7.83 -8.93 15.87
CA SER A 48 8.59 -8.21 14.86
C SER A 48 9.44 -9.17 14.02
N VAL A 49 9.35 -9.08 12.68
CA VAL A 49 10.07 -10.01 11.80
C VAL A 49 11.56 -9.69 11.84
N GLN A 50 12.35 -10.70 12.22
CA GLN A 50 13.79 -10.60 12.29
C GLN A 50 14.41 -10.45 10.89
N SER A 51 15.48 -9.67 10.80
CA SER A 51 16.25 -9.44 9.57
C SER A 51 16.88 -10.76 9.08
N LEU A 52 16.54 -11.23 7.88
CA LEU A 52 17.07 -12.48 7.29
C LEU A 52 18.60 -12.57 7.37
N ASP A 53 19.16 -13.72 7.73
CA ASP A 53 20.57 -14.03 7.45
C ASP A 53 20.70 -14.59 6.02
N PRO A 54 21.39 -13.90 5.10
CA PRO A 54 21.52 -14.35 3.71
C PRO A 54 22.28 -15.68 3.55
N ASN A 55 22.95 -16.19 4.58
CA ASN A 55 23.65 -17.48 4.54
C ASN A 55 22.81 -18.67 5.02
N ARG A 56 21.57 -18.44 5.47
CA ARG A 56 20.87 -19.37 6.38
C ARG A 56 20.40 -20.70 5.76
N ALA A 57 20.00 -20.71 4.49
CA ALA A 57 19.46 -21.92 3.86
C ALA A 57 19.70 -21.95 2.34
N MET A 58 20.01 -23.14 1.81
CA MET A 58 20.10 -23.41 0.38
C MET A 58 18.74 -23.83 -0.17
N ALA A 59 18.48 -23.49 -1.43
CA ALA A 59 17.38 -24.07 -2.20
C ALA A 59 17.59 -25.59 -2.36
N LEU A 60 16.55 -26.38 -2.07
CA LEU A 60 16.57 -27.84 -2.26
C LEU A 60 15.71 -28.29 -3.45
N ASP A 61 14.44 -27.89 -3.47
CA ASP A 61 13.44 -28.37 -4.44
C ASP A 61 12.27 -27.38 -4.58
N THR A 62 11.40 -27.56 -5.57
CA THR A 62 10.19 -26.73 -5.79
C THR A 62 8.92 -27.55 -5.99
N ILE A 63 7.87 -27.22 -5.24
CA ILE A 63 6.51 -27.75 -5.46
C ILE A 63 5.72 -26.76 -6.33
N ASP A 64 5.02 -27.26 -7.35
CA ASP A 64 4.13 -26.44 -8.19
C ASP A 64 2.87 -25.97 -7.44
N THR A 65 2.36 -24.78 -7.79
CA THR A 65 1.06 -24.29 -7.29
C THR A 65 0.00 -24.30 -8.40
N ALA A 66 -1.20 -23.78 -8.12
CA ALA A 66 -2.24 -23.59 -9.12
C ALA A 66 -1.95 -22.44 -10.10
N ASP A 67 -0.98 -21.56 -9.78
CA ASP A 67 -0.46 -20.52 -10.67
C ASP A 67 0.84 -21.03 -11.32
N PRO A 68 0.95 -21.05 -12.66
CA PRO A 68 2.13 -21.59 -13.35
C PRO A 68 3.42 -20.78 -13.11
N HIS A 69 3.30 -19.53 -12.66
CA HIS A 69 4.43 -18.64 -12.37
C HIS A 69 4.78 -18.60 -10.88
N ILE A 70 4.06 -19.31 -10.01
CA ILE A 70 4.35 -19.41 -8.58
C ILE A 70 4.63 -20.86 -8.19
N LYS A 71 5.78 -21.07 -7.56
CA LYS A 71 6.19 -22.35 -6.94
C LYS A 71 6.40 -22.14 -5.44
N ILE A 72 6.33 -23.21 -4.65
CA ILE A 72 6.80 -23.22 -3.26
C ILE A 72 8.23 -23.77 -3.29
N LEU A 73 9.20 -22.93 -2.94
CA LEU A 73 10.61 -23.29 -2.82
C LEU A 73 10.89 -23.86 -1.43
N LEU A 74 11.41 -25.08 -1.38
CA LEU A 74 11.85 -25.74 -0.14
C LEU A 74 13.31 -25.40 0.17
N LEU A 75 13.60 -25.13 1.44
CA LEU A 75 14.89 -24.62 1.92
C LEU A 75 15.55 -25.60 2.90
N SER A 76 16.88 -25.61 2.92
CA SER A 76 17.70 -26.59 3.66
C SER A 76 17.63 -26.52 5.18
N ASP A 77 16.98 -25.49 5.75
CA ASP A 77 16.69 -25.38 7.18
C ASP A 77 15.27 -25.89 7.56
N ASN A 78 14.59 -26.56 6.62
CA ASN A 78 13.20 -27.01 6.68
C ASN A 78 12.15 -25.89 6.65
N THR A 79 12.53 -24.68 6.22
CA THR A 79 11.58 -23.62 5.86
C THR A 79 11.19 -23.70 4.38
N TRP A 80 10.25 -22.85 3.97
CA TRP A 80 9.82 -22.69 2.59
C TRP A 80 9.44 -21.24 2.31
N LYS A 81 9.45 -20.82 1.04
CA LYS A 81 8.86 -19.55 0.60
C LYS A 81 8.26 -19.64 -0.80
N TYR A 82 7.48 -18.64 -1.20
CA TYR A 82 7.03 -18.54 -2.58
C TYR A 82 8.19 -18.11 -3.50
N PHE A 83 8.39 -18.86 -4.59
CA PHE A 83 9.25 -18.48 -5.70
C PHE A 83 8.36 -18.06 -6.87
N LYS A 84 8.44 -16.78 -7.22
CA LYS A 84 7.75 -16.16 -8.36
C LYS A 84 8.73 -16.14 -9.53
N ASP A 85 8.38 -16.76 -10.65
CA ASP A 85 9.26 -16.81 -11.82
C ASP A 85 9.31 -15.44 -12.56
N PRO A 86 10.25 -15.23 -13.50
CA PRO A 86 10.32 -13.97 -14.23
C PRO A 86 9.13 -13.67 -15.15
N GLY A 87 8.29 -14.65 -15.43
CA GLY A 87 7.03 -14.54 -16.16
C GLY A 87 5.91 -13.89 -15.33
N TYR A 88 5.90 -14.08 -14.00
CA TYR A 88 4.94 -13.46 -13.08
C TYR A 88 4.76 -11.94 -13.31
N ALA A 89 5.85 -11.20 -13.57
CA ALA A 89 5.79 -9.77 -13.87
C ALA A 89 5.19 -9.40 -15.23
N ARG A 90 5.07 -10.32 -16.20
CA ARG A 90 4.49 -10.00 -17.51
C ARG A 90 2.99 -9.78 -17.42
N ASP A 91 2.31 -10.62 -16.64
CA ASP A 91 0.85 -10.61 -16.55
C ASP A 91 0.36 -9.72 -15.40
N HIS A 92 1.20 -9.49 -14.38
CA HIS A 92 0.90 -8.55 -13.30
C HIS A 92 1.11 -7.09 -13.73
N LYS A 93 -0.02 -6.37 -13.92
CA LYS A 93 -0.10 -4.92 -14.17
C LYS A 93 0.91 -4.08 -13.36
N ILE A 94 1.16 -4.46 -12.11
CA ILE A 94 1.99 -3.68 -11.18
C ILE A 94 3.45 -3.51 -11.62
N PHE A 95 3.97 -4.42 -12.44
CA PHE A 95 5.33 -4.36 -13.00
C PHE A 95 5.40 -3.80 -14.43
N ASN A 96 4.26 -3.36 -14.99
CA ASN A 96 4.14 -2.87 -16.37
C ASN A 96 3.49 -1.48 -16.46
N GLU A 97 2.47 -1.20 -15.64
CA GLU A 97 1.85 0.13 -15.54
C GLU A 97 2.80 1.11 -14.82
N TYR A 98 2.91 2.32 -15.35
CA TYR A 98 3.83 3.35 -14.83
C TYR A 98 5.27 2.80 -14.67
N TRP A 99 5.75 2.07 -15.69
CA TRP A 99 7.11 1.52 -15.74
C TRP A 99 7.99 2.37 -16.67
N THR A 100 9.02 2.99 -16.09
CA THR A 100 10.10 3.68 -16.81
C THR A 100 11.34 3.72 -15.90
N HIS A 101 12.51 3.69 -16.53
CA HIS A 101 13.81 3.84 -15.88
C HIS A 101 14.26 5.32 -15.83
N ASP A 102 13.51 6.25 -16.43
CA ASP A 102 13.96 7.61 -16.71
C ASP A 102 14.04 8.49 -15.46
N TYR A 103 12.97 8.48 -14.67
CA TYR A 103 12.80 9.34 -13.49
C TYR A 103 12.27 8.55 -12.27
N PRO A 104 12.50 9.05 -11.03
CA PRO A 104 12.19 8.29 -9.82
C PRO A 104 10.70 8.21 -9.49
N ASP A 105 9.84 9.03 -10.09
CA ASP A 105 8.40 9.06 -9.77
C ASP A 105 7.57 8.92 -11.05
N PRO A 106 7.25 7.68 -11.48
CA PRO A 106 6.63 7.41 -12.79
C PRO A 106 5.11 7.60 -12.80
N TYR A 107 4.49 7.95 -11.66
CA TYR A 107 3.04 7.88 -11.49
C TYR A 107 2.32 9.18 -11.89
N HIS A 108 1.13 9.04 -12.43
CA HIS A 108 0.24 10.15 -12.81
C HIS A 108 -1.15 9.97 -12.17
N VAL A 109 -1.15 9.72 -10.86
CA VAL A 109 -2.33 9.44 -10.02
C VAL A 109 -2.39 10.51 -8.93
N SER A 110 -3.54 11.16 -8.75
CA SER A 110 -3.73 12.15 -7.68
C SER A 110 -3.90 11.50 -6.30
N LEU A 111 -3.75 12.28 -5.22
CA LEU A 111 -3.92 11.78 -3.85
C LEU A 111 -5.41 11.50 -3.55
N GLU A 112 -6.28 12.22 -4.25
CA GLU A 112 -7.73 12.13 -4.25
C GLU A 112 -8.21 10.80 -4.85
N GLU A 113 -7.53 10.26 -5.87
CA GLU A 113 -7.83 8.97 -6.51
C GLU A 113 -7.46 7.73 -5.66
N LEU A 114 -6.58 7.89 -4.66
CA LEU A 114 -6.22 6.78 -3.78
C LEU A 114 -7.37 6.47 -2.80
N PRO A 115 -7.55 5.21 -2.34
CA PRO A 115 -8.45 4.93 -1.23
C PRO A 115 -7.86 5.50 0.08
N ASP A 116 -8.72 5.70 1.09
CA ASP A 116 -8.30 6.30 2.37
C ASP A 116 -7.49 5.32 3.27
N GLU A 117 -7.64 4.02 3.03
CA GLU A 117 -6.88 2.93 3.65
C GLU A 117 -6.41 1.95 2.57
N ILE A 118 -5.14 1.55 2.62
CA ILE A 118 -4.50 0.62 1.68
C ILE A 118 -3.90 -0.53 2.49
N ALA A 119 -4.35 -1.77 2.26
CA ALA A 119 -3.77 -2.96 2.87
C ALA A 119 -2.50 -3.38 2.11
N LEU A 120 -1.32 -3.13 2.68
CA LEU A 120 -0.04 -3.56 2.14
C LEU A 120 0.44 -4.82 2.85
N TRP A 121 0.36 -5.95 2.16
CA TRP A 121 1.05 -7.19 2.53
C TRP A 121 2.55 -6.99 2.32
N ILE A 122 3.31 -6.82 3.40
CA ILE A 122 4.74 -6.49 3.36
C ILE A 122 5.59 -7.75 3.17
N VAL A 123 5.25 -8.84 3.89
CA VAL A 123 5.84 -10.17 3.72
C VAL A 123 4.83 -11.28 4.06
N ASP A 124 4.80 -12.31 3.23
CA ASP A 124 4.03 -13.54 3.46
C ASP A 124 4.80 -14.49 4.39
N THR A 125 6.13 -14.53 4.31
CA THR A 125 7.00 -15.35 5.19
C THR A 125 8.10 -14.53 5.89
N LEU A 126 8.72 -15.12 6.93
CA LEU A 126 9.87 -14.50 7.63
C LEU A 126 11.15 -14.44 6.76
N SER A 127 11.14 -15.00 5.54
CA SER A 127 12.29 -15.08 4.64
C SER A 127 12.31 -14.00 3.55
N GLU A 128 11.30 -13.13 3.53
CA GLU A 128 11.10 -12.09 2.50
C GLU A 128 11.50 -10.67 2.98
N TYR A 129 12.14 -10.55 4.14
CA TYR A 129 12.58 -9.27 4.70
C TYR A 129 14.07 -9.27 5.13
N LYS A 130 14.77 -8.20 4.76
CA LYS A 130 16.09 -7.84 5.28
C LYS A 130 16.11 -6.36 5.67
N CYS A 131 16.72 -6.01 6.81
CA CYS A 131 17.02 -4.61 7.08
C CYS A 131 18.04 -4.09 6.05
N PRO A 132 17.74 -3.04 5.26
CA PRO A 132 18.56 -2.64 4.12
C PRO A 132 19.95 -2.13 4.53
N HIS A 133 20.02 -1.52 5.71
CA HIS A 133 21.20 -1.29 6.53
C HIS A 133 20.73 -1.05 7.98
N GLN A 134 21.27 -1.77 8.96
CA GLN A 134 20.86 -1.66 10.36
C GLN A 134 21.74 -0.63 11.08
N ASN A 135 21.15 0.48 11.48
CA ASN A 135 21.75 1.54 12.31
C ASN A 135 20.68 2.52 12.81
N ASP A 136 21.01 3.36 13.78
CA ASP A 136 20.14 4.44 14.23
C ASP A 136 19.80 5.44 13.12
N VAL A 137 18.55 5.92 13.10
CA VAL A 137 18.08 6.94 12.15
C VAL A 137 18.65 8.30 12.54
N TYR A 138 19.69 8.73 11.83
CA TYR A 138 20.34 10.03 12.04
C TYR A 138 19.48 11.20 11.54
N SER A 139 18.71 11.00 10.46
CA SER A 139 17.81 12.04 9.95
C SER A 139 16.45 11.47 9.56
N LYS A 140 15.45 11.71 10.42
CA LYS A 140 14.06 11.23 10.27
C LYS A 140 13.33 11.87 9.09
N PHE A 141 12.27 11.20 8.61
CA PHE A 141 11.37 11.67 7.55
C PHE A 141 10.74 13.06 7.82
N GLY A 142 10.11 13.65 6.81
CA GLY A 142 9.27 14.83 6.94
C GLY A 142 9.98 16.18 6.70
N TYR A 143 9.52 17.27 7.29
CA TYR A 143 10.13 18.58 6.99
C TYR A 143 11.49 18.81 7.69
N ARG A 144 12.53 19.14 6.90
CA ARG A 144 13.84 19.63 7.35
C ARG A 144 13.96 21.10 6.90
N HIS A 145 13.66 22.03 7.81
CA HIS A 145 13.36 23.45 7.50
C HIS A 145 12.34 23.57 6.34
N ARG A 146 12.63 24.39 5.31
CA ARG A 146 11.75 24.61 4.13
C ARG A 146 11.90 23.52 3.05
N ARG A 147 12.55 22.38 3.34
CA ARG A 147 12.70 21.25 2.40
C ARG A 147 12.02 19.99 2.92
N ARG A 148 11.30 19.32 2.02
CA ARG A 148 10.69 18.02 2.28
C ARG A 148 11.76 16.93 2.28
N HIS A 149 11.71 16.07 3.29
CA HIS A 149 12.48 14.86 3.42
C HIS A 149 11.57 13.67 3.13
N GLN A 150 12.04 12.75 2.29
CA GLN A 150 11.21 11.72 1.64
C GLN A 150 11.49 10.31 2.16
N GLY A 151 12.48 10.16 3.03
CA GLY A 151 12.87 8.91 3.67
C GLY A 151 13.69 9.16 4.93
N VAL A 152 14.52 8.20 5.32
CA VAL A 152 15.47 8.29 6.45
C VAL A 152 16.92 8.27 5.97
N ASP A 153 17.82 8.90 6.75
CA ASP A 153 19.27 8.79 6.57
C ASP A 153 19.85 7.88 7.66
N LEU A 154 20.53 6.81 7.23
CA LEU A 154 21.13 5.77 8.07
C LEU A 154 22.66 5.84 7.91
N PRO A 155 23.44 6.23 8.95
CA PRO A 155 24.89 6.36 8.83
C PRO A 155 25.57 5.04 8.47
N LEU A 156 26.56 5.09 7.58
CA LEU A 156 27.38 3.94 7.20
C LEU A 156 28.78 4.39 6.76
N HIS A 157 29.68 3.43 6.52
CA HIS A 157 30.96 3.72 5.89
C HIS A 157 30.83 3.59 4.37
N THR A 158 31.56 4.41 3.61
CA THR A 158 31.62 4.24 2.15
C THR A 158 32.16 2.84 1.84
N GLY A 159 31.37 2.02 1.15
CA GLY A 159 31.69 0.61 0.89
C GLY A 159 30.92 -0.41 1.76
N THR A 160 30.16 0.01 2.78
CA THR A 160 29.22 -0.87 3.49
C THR A 160 28.19 -1.47 2.52
N PRO A 161 27.95 -2.80 2.49
CA PRO A 161 26.91 -3.41 1.67
C PRO A 161 25.51 -2.87 1.98
N VAL A 162 24.72 -2.61 0.95
CA VAL A 162 23.30 -2.23 1.06
C VAL A 162 22.44 -3.34 0.44
N TYR A 163 21.44 -3.79 1.19
CA TYR A 163 20.60 -4.93 0.83
C TYR A 163 19.24 -4.48 0.29
N ALA A 164 18.67 -5.27 -0.64
CA ALA A 164 17.25 -5.19 -0.96
C ALA A 164 16.43 -5.53 0.30
N ALA A 165 15.49 -4.64 0.66
CA ALA A 165 14.68 -4.80 1.87
C ALA A 165 13.64 -5.93 1.75
N PHE A 166 13.05 -6.08 0.56
CA PHE A 166 12.03 -7.08 0.22
C PHE A 166 12.30 -7.65 -1.18
N ASP A 167 11.73 -8.81 -1.49
CA ASP A 167 11.71 -9.37 -2.86
C ASP A 167 11.07 -8.37 -3.85
N GLY A 168 11.63 -8.21 -5.05
CA GLY A 168 11.11 -7.24 -6.02
C GLY A 168 11.88 -7.11 -7.32
N LYS A 169 11.38 -6.25 -8.21
CA LYS A 169 11.96 -5.96 -9.53
C LYS A 169 12.59 -4.58 -9.54
N VAL A 170 13.82 -4.46 -10.03
CA VAL A 170 14.54 -3.19 -10.18
C VAL A 170 13.87 -2.35 -11.27
N ARG A 171 13.24 -1.25 -10.87
CA ARG A 171 12.67 -0.27 -11.82
C ARG A 171 13.71 0.72 -12.32
N MET A 172 14.70 1.06 -11.49
CA MET A 172 15.69 2.09 -11.79
C MET A 172 17.01 1.77 -11.08
N ALA A 173 18.12 1.67 -11.82
CA ALA A 173 19.46 1.39 -11.27
C ALA A 173 20.53 2.28 -11.93
N LYS A 174 20.47 3.59 -11.66
CA LYS A 174 21.36 4.57 -12.32
C LYS A 174 21.67 5.80 -11.47
N ARG A 175 22.54 6.67 -11.97
CA ARG A 175 22.82 7.96 -11.36
C ARG A 175 21.70 8.97 -11.67
N TYR A 176 21.11 9.58 -10.65
CA TYR A 176 20.05 10.58 -10.76
C TYR A 176 20.33 11.84 -9.92
N LYS A 177 19.73 12.97 -10.31
CA LYS A 177 19.91 14.27 -9.65
C LYS A 177 19.36 14.24 -8.22
N GLY A 178 20.12 14.79 -7.27
CA GLY A 178 19.79 14.71 -5.84
C GLY A 178 20.30 13.41 -5.21
N TYR A 179 19.69 12.27 -5.58
CA TYR A 179 20.01 10.97 -5.00
C TYR A 179 21.43 10.47 -5.26
N GLY A 180 22.13 10.93 -6.30
CA GLY A 180 23.40 10.35 -6.69
C GLY A 180 23.17 9.01 -7.37
N ASN A 181 23.92 7.97 -7.02
CA ASN A 181 23.64 6.62 -7.50
C ASN A 181 22.41 6.10 -6.74
N LEU A 182 21.36 5.74 -7.48
CA LEU A 182 20.04 5.37 -6.96
C LEU A 182 19.66 3.98 -7.49
N VAL A 183 19.20 3.11 -6.58
CA VAL A 183 18.37 1.96 -6.92
C VAL A 183 16.93 2.23 -6.47
N VAL A 184 15.95 1.86 -7.30
CA VAL A 184 14.53 1.77 -6.94
C VAL A 184 14.05 0.36 -7.23
N LEU A 185 13.53 -0.33 -6.22
CA LEU A 185 12.84 -1.59 -6.35
C LEU A 185 11.33 -1.34 -6.29
N ARG A 186 10.55 -2.04 -7.12
CA ARG A 186 9.10 -2.15 -6.97
C ARG A 186 8.75 -3.56 -6.46
N HIS A 187 7.78 -3.61 -5.56
CA HIS A 187 7.27 -4.82 -4.94
C HIS A 187 5.85 -5.14 -5.48
N ASP A 188 5.42 -6.39 -5.33
CA ASP A 188 4.16 -6.92 -5.85
C ASP A 188 2.89 -6.36 -5.17
N ASN A 189 3.05 -5.79 -3.97
CA ASN A 189 2.04 -5.01 -3.24
C ASN A 189 1.92 -3.54 -3.71
N GLY A 190 2.83 -3.05 -4.56
CA GLY A 190 2.85 -1.68 -5.08
C GLY A 190 3.65 -0.67 -4.25
N LEU A 191 4.31 -1.13 -3.20
CA LEU A 191 5.40 -0.41 -2.54
C LEU A 191 6.56 -0.25 -3.52
N GLU A 192 7.22 0.91 -3.50
CA GLU A 192 8.57 1.10 -4.03
C GLU A 192 9.53 1.42 -2.88
N THR A 193 10.71 0.80 -2.87
CA THR A 193 11.81 1.13 -1.94
C THR A 193 12.97 1.76 -2.70
N PHE A 194 13.51 2.86 -2.15
CA PHE A 194 14.54 3.69 -2.78
C PHE A 194 15.82 3.62 -1.97
N TYR A 195 16.97 3.52 -2.65
CA TYR A 195 18.29 3.36 -2.05
C TYR A 195 19.25 4.37 -2.67
N GLY A 196 19.37 5.53 -2.02
CA GLY A 196 20.15 6.68 -2.50
C GLY A 196 21.58 6.76 -1.95
N HIS A 197 22.35 7.70 -2.51
CA HIS A 197 23.72 8.08 -2.15
C HIS A 197 24.80 7.00 -2.27
N LEU A 198 24.45 5.83 -2.81
CA LEU A 198 25.33 4.67 -3.00
C LEU A 198 26.66 5.05 -3.66
N SER A 199 27.77 4.43 -3.24
CA SER A 199 29.07 4.56 -3.92
C SER A 199 29.11 3.72 -5.19
N LYS A 200 28.51 2.52 -5.17
CA LYS A 200 28.45 1.58 -6.31
C LYS A 200 27.07 0.91 -6.37
N ILE A 201 26.61 0.62 -7.59
CA ILE A 201 25.43 -0.20 -7.87
C ILE A 201 25.91 -1.56 -8.38
N TYR A 202 25.24 -2.65 -7.98
CA TYR A 202 25.52 -4.02 -8.46
C TYR A 202 24.40 -4.62 -9.31
N VAL A 203 23.21 -4.01 -9.31
CA VAL A 203 22.05 -4.45 -10.08
C VAL A 203 21.81 -3.57 -11.31
N LYS A 204 21.03 -4.07 -12.27
CA LYS A 204 20.63 -3.36 -13.49
C LYS A 204 19.11 -3.22 -13.58
N ASP A 205 18.65 -2.32 -14.44
CA ASP A 205 17.23 -2.16 -14.76
C ASP A 205 16.58 -3.51 -15.18
N ASP A 206 15.31 -3.69 -14.81
CA ASP A 206 14.49 -4.90 -14.96
C ASP A 206 14.99 -6.17 -14.24
N GLN A 207 16.12 -6.14 -13.51
CA GLN A 207 16.60 -7.28 -12.73
C GLN A 207 15.66 -7.62 -11.57
N TRP A 208 15.37 -8.91 -11.39
CA TRP A 208 14.76 -9.44 -10.17
C TRP A 208 15.79 -9.58 -9.04
N VAL A 209 15.39 -9.23 -7.82
CA VAL A 209 16.19 -9.40 -6.60
C VAL A 209 15.33 -9.96 -5.47
N ASN A 210 15.94 -10.81 -4.64
CA ASN A 210 15.35 -11.25 -3.38
C ASN A 210 15.73 -10.29 -2.24
N ALA A 211 14.96 -10.26 -1.17
CA ALA A 211 15.37 -9.70 0.11
C ALA A 211 16.75 -10.25 0.52
N GLY A 212 17.63 -9.38 1.02
CA GLY A 212 19.01 -9.77 1.34
C GLY A 212 19.96 -9.87 0.12
N THR A 213 19.51 -9.61 -1.10
CA THR A 213 20.43 -9.40 -2.24
C THR A 213 21.22 -8.10 -2.02
N ILE A 214 22.54 -8.12 -2.15
CA ILE A 214 23.36 -6.88 -2.12
C ILE A 214 23.14 -6.12 -3.44
N ILE A 215 22.39 -5.02 -3.39
CA ILE A 215 22.04 -4.21 -4.56
C ILE A 215 23.09 -3.13 -4.88
N GLY A 216 23.93 -2.80 -3.92
CA GLY A 216 24.99 -1.80 -4.05
C GLY A 216 25.80 -1.64 -2.78
N LEU A 217 26.66 -0.62 -2.76
CA LEU A 217 27.44 -0.21 -1.60
C LEU A 217 27.07 1.20 -1.18
N GLY A 218 26.96 1.45 0.13
CA GLY A 218 26.73 2.78 0.70
C GLY A 218 27.84 3.78 0.37
N GLY A 219 27.54 5.06 0.49
CA GLY A 219 28.47 6.13 0.12
C GLY A 219 27.91 7.53 0.37
N SER A 220 28.45 8.50 -0.37
CA SER A 220 28.10 9.93 -0.24
C SER A 220 27.88 10.59 -1.60
N THR A 221 27.29 9.88 -2.58
CA THR A 221 27.17 10.39 -3.95
C THR A 221 25.92 11.26 -4.15
N GLY A 222 25.96 12.23 -5.08
CA GLY A 222 24.83 13.13 -5.32
C GLY A 222 24.85 14.33 -4.37
N ARG A 223 23.71 14.65 -3.77
CA ARG A 223 23.56 15.77 -2.82
C ARG A 223 23.51 15.27 -1.38
N SER A 224 24.60 14.66 -0.94
CA SER A 224 24.88 14.24 0.43
C SER A 224 25.97 15.11 1.08
N THR A 225 25.97 15.20 2.42
CA THR A 225 27.00 15.87 3.22
C THR A 225 28.01 14.91 3.89
N GLY A 226 27.84 13.60 3.73
CA GLY A 226 28.72 12.58 4.30
C GLY A 226 28.15 11.16 4.12
N PRO A 227 28.93 10.08 4.35
CA PRO A 227 28.49 8.72 4.05
C PRO A 227 27.22 8.27 4.82
N HIS A 228 26.15 7.93 4.09
CA HIS A 228 24.92 7.35 4.62
C HIS A 228 24.15 6.59 3.52
N LEU A 229 23.25 5.69 3.93
CA LEU A 229 22.16 5.22 3.07
C LEU A 229 20.98 6.18 3.25
N HIS A 230 20.46 6.70 2.15
CA HIS A 230 19.16 7.38 2.14
C HIS A 230 18.10 6.39 1.66
N PHE A 231 17.17 6.03 2.54
CA PHE A 231 16.16 5.00 2.29
C PHE A 231 14.76 5.61 2.29
N GLU A 232 13.98 5.45 1.21
CA GLU A 232 12.57 5.87 1.14
C GLU A 232 11.63 4.68 0.93
N THR A 233 10.42 4.81 1.47
CA THR A 233 9.26 3.94 1.20
C THR A 233 8.16 4.76 0.52
N ARG A 234 7.68 4.28 -0.63
CA ARG A 234 6.66 4.97 -1.43
C ARG A 234 5.53 4.06 -1.86
N TYR A 235 4.34 4.63 -2.05
CA TYR A 235 3.22 3.98 -2.73
C TYR A 235 2.68 4.93 -3.80
N LYS A 236 2.63 4.47 -5.06
CA LYS A 236 2.22 5.27 -6.23
C LYS A 236 2.83 6.69 -6.27
N GLY A 237 4.15 6.79 -6.04
CA GLY A 237 4.91 8.05 -6.08
C GLY A 237 4.93 8.85 -4.78
N TYR A 238 3.89 8.70 -3.94
CA TYR A 238 3.80 9.34 -2.64
C TYR A 238 4.69 8.63 -1.61
N ALA A 239 5.53 9.38 -0.91
CA ALA A 239 6.38 8.86 0.16
C ALA A 239 5.70 8.96 1.53
N PHE A 240 5.97 7.98 2.38
CA PHE A 240 5.60 7.92 3.80
C PHE A 240 6.83 7.51 4.62
N ASP A 241 6.79 7.69 5.95
CA ASP A 241 7.94 7.43 6.82
C ASP A 241 8.32 5.93 6.83
N PRO A 242 9.56 5.56 6.44
CA PRO A 242 10.04 4.18 6.53
C PRO A 242 9.99 3.58 7.93
N GLU A 243 10.04 4.42 8.97
CA GLU A 243 9.98 3.96 10.36
C GLU A 243 8.63 3.33 10.75
N TRP A 244 7.56 3.54 9.96
CA TRP A 244 6.29 2.78 10.10
C TRP A 244 6.44 1.30 9.75
N LEU A 245 7.38 0.93 8.88
CA LEU A 245 7.61 -0.47 8.50
C LEU A 245 8.77 -1.09 9.26
N ILE A 246 9.88 -0.36 9.41
CA ILE A 246 11.16 -0.90 9.88
C ILE A 246 11.60 -0.15 11.14
N ASP A 247 11.92 -0.91 12.19
CA ASP A 247 12.79 -0.42 13.25
C ASP A 247 14.25 -0.61 12.84
N PHE A 248 14.90 0.47 12.40
CA PHE A 248 16.29 0.41 11.93
C PHE A 248 17.32 0.17 13.05
N HIS A 249 16.95 0.40 14.32
CA HIS A 249 17.81 0.12 15.47
C HIS A 249 17.91 -1.40 15.72
N SER A 250 16.77 -2.06 15.98
CA SER A 250 16.74 -3.53 16.11
C SER A 250 16.91 -4.28 14.78
N GLY A 251 16.75 -3.56 13.66
CA GLY A 251 16.73 -4.14 12.31
C GLY A 251 15.46 -4.91 11.97
N THR A 252 14.41 -4.84 12.80
CA THR A 252 13.21 -5.67 12.66
C THR A 252 12.10 -4.98 11.85
N LEU A 253 11.25 -5.76 11.19
CA LEU A 253 10.03 -5.28 10.56
C LEU A 253 8.90 -5.24 11.60
N ARG A 254 8.20 -4.12 11.71
CA ARG A 254 7.11 -3.92 12.68
C ARG A 254 5.86 -4.73 12.34
N HIS A 255 5.50 -4.83 11.07
CA HIS A 255 4.24 -5.43 10.63
C HIS A 255 4.40 -6.24 9.33
N ARG A 256 3.80 -7.44 9.30
CA ARG A 256 3.68 -8.27 8.08
C ARG A 256 2.59 -7.77 7.13
N LEU A 257 1.53 -7.20 7.70
CA LEU A 257 0.45 -6.50 7.01
C LEU A 257 0.37 -5.09 7.59
N PHE A 258 0.61 -4.07 6.77
CA PHE A 258 0.54 -2.67 7.16
C PHE A 258 -0.68 -1.99 6.51
N VAL A 259 -1.47 -1.27 7.30
CA VAL A 259 -2.60 -0.47 6.78
C VAL A 259 -2.12 0.96 6.54
N LEU A 260 -1.65 1.21 5.32
CA LEU A 260 -1.23 2.52 4.87
C LEU A 260 -2.47 3.43 4.73
N LYS A 261 -2.71 4.27 5.74
CA LYS A 261 -3.76 5.30 5.70
C LYS A 261 -3.31 6.45 4.80
N LYS A 262 -4.21 7.03 4.01
CA LYS A 262 -3.91 8.18 3.11
C LYS A 262 -3.27 9.36 3.85
N LYS A 263 -3.62 9.58 5.13
CA LYS A 263 -3.00 10.61 5.99
C LYS A 263 -1.48 10.43 6.19
N TYR A 264 -0.95 9.22 6.01
CA TYR A 264 0.49 8.92 6.10
C TYR A 264 1.28 9.32 4.84
N LEU A 265 0.63 9.57 3.70
CA LEU A 265 1.25 10.01 2.43
C LEU A 265 1.63 11.50 2.42
N ASN A 266 2.03 12.02 3.58
CA ASN A 266 2.29 13.42 3.85
C ASN A 266 3.57 13.56 4.70
N ALA A 267 4.46 14.48 4.34
CA ALA A 267 5.69 14.77 5.08
C ALA A 267 5.49 15.43 6.47
N GLY A 268 4.25 15.70 6.89
CA GLY A 268 3.92 15.91 8.29
C GLY A 268 3.83 14.62 9.11
N SER A 269 3.47 13.50 8.49
CA SER A 269 3.12 12.22 9.14
C SER A 269 4.35 11.33 9.38
N LYS A 270 5.23 11.80 10.25
CA LYS A 270 6.36 10.99 10.76
C LYS A 270 5.84 9.80 11.58
N TYR A 271 6.67 8.77 11.71
CA TYR A 271 6.47 7.74 12.73
C TYR A 271 6.62 8.36 14.12
N VAL A 272 5.69 8.01 15.01
CA VAL A 272 5.77 8.25 16.46
C VAL A 272 5.87 6.87 17.10
N PRO A 273 6.86 6.57 17.96
CA PRO A 273 6.95 5.29 18.64
C PRO A 273 5.68 4.99 19.42
N GLU A 274 4.93 4.00 18.95
CA GLU A 274 3.58 3.71 19.42
C GLU A 274 3.57 3.28 20.89
N SER A 275 2.91 4.06 21.74
CA SER A 275 2.32 3.52 22.96
C SER A 275 1.01 2.82 22.61
N GLU A 276 0.68 1.71 23.30
CA GLU A 276 -0.58 0.97 23.03
C GLU A 276 -1.82 1.88 23.17
N GLN A 277 -1.74 2.89 24.04
CA GLN A 277 -2.78 3.90 24.22
C GLN A 277 -2.94 4.81 23.00
N GLU A 278 -1.85 5.26 22.36
CA GLU A 278 -1.96 6.13 21.17
C GLU A 278 -2.50 5.38 19.95
N GLU A 279 -2.22 4.08 19.78
CA GLU A 279 -2.88 3.30 18.71
C GLU A 279 -4.39 3.17 18.98
N ILE A 280 -4.79 2.94 20.25
CA ILE A 280 -6.20 2.94 20.67
C ILE A 280 -6.84 4.31 20.42
N ASP A 281 -6.20 5.41 20.83
CA ASP A 281 -6.73 6.77 20.68
C ASP A 281 -6.85 7.17 19.19
N ILE A 282 -5.91 6.74 18.34
CA ILE A 282 -5.99 6.91 16.88
C ILE A 282 -7.12 6.07 16.27
N LEU A 283 -7.34 4.84 16.73
CA LEU A 283 -8.42 3.97 16.27
C LEU A 283 -9.79 4.48 16.74
N GLU A 284 -9.89 5.00 17.97
CA GLU A 284 -11.08 5.68 18.46
C GLU A 284 -11.33 7.00 17.72
N GLY A 285 -10.29 7.78 17.42
CA GLY A 285 -10.37 9.00 16.61
C GLY A 285 -10.88 8.71 15.20
N ASP A 286 -10.24 7.78 14.49
CA ASP A 286 -10.66 7.34 13.16
C ASP A 286 -12.09 6.74 13.15
N ALA A 287 -12.57 6.19 14.29
CA ALA A 287 -13.96 5.74 14.45
C ALA A 287 -14.94 6.89 14.70
N LYS A 288 -14.60 7.85 15.59
CA LYS A 288 -15.40 9.05 15.88
C LYS A 288 -15.54 9.94 14.64
N ASP A 289 -14.46 10.14 13.88
CA ASP A 289 -14.46 10.87 12.62
C ASP A 289 -15.38 10.22 11.58
N LYS A 290 -15.36 8.88 11.47
CA LYS A 290 -16.27 8.12 10.58
C LYS A 290 -17.72 8.21 11.04
N GLU A 291 -17.98 8.20 12.35
CA GLU A 291 -19.33 8.36 12.90
C GLU A 291 -19.87 9.79 12.67
N GLU A 292 -19.05 10.83 12.85
CA GLU A 292 -19.43 12.22 12.58
C GLU A 292 -19.63 12.48 11.08
N ALA A 293 -18.76 11.94 10.23
CA ALA A 293 -18.93 11.99 8.77
C ALA A 293 -20.23 11.29 8.34
N ALA A 294 -20.58 10.14 8.93
CA ALA A 294 -21.84 9.45 8.67
C ALA A 294 -23.05 10.27 9.14
N LYS A 295 -23.02 10.81 10.37
CA LYS A 295 -24.08 11.70 10.92
C LYS A 295 -24.28 12.93 10.04
N LYS A 296 -23.19 13.54 9.56
CA LYS A 296 -23.22 14.69 8.65
C LYS A 296 -23.83 14.32 7.30
N ALA A 297 -23.41 13.20 6.70
CA ALA A 297 -23.99 12.72 5.44
C ALA A 297 -25.48 12.37 5.57
N GLU A 298 -25.91 11.81 6.70
CA GLU A 298 -27.34 11.58 6.99
C GLU A 298 -28.09 12.91 7.16
N ALA A 299 -27.54 13.86 7.90
CA ALA A 299 -28.14 15.18 8.09
C ALA A 299 -28.27 15.95 6.76
N GLU A 300 -27.26 15.90 5.89
CA GLU A 300 -27.29 16.48 4.54
C GLU A 300 -28.33 15.77 3.65
N LYS A 301 -28.40 14.43 3.69
CA LYS A 301 -29.43 13.63 2.99
C LYS A 301 -30.85 13.96 3.47
N LYS A 302 -31.05 14.14 4.77
CA LYS A 302 -32.32 14.55 5.38
C LYS A 302 -32.69 16.00 5.02
N ALA A 303 -31.72 16.91 5.01
CA ALA A 303 -31.89 18.30 4.58
C ALA A 303 -32.08 18.47 3.06
N ALA A 304 -31.68 17.48 2.26
CA ALA A 304 -32.00 17.38 0.83
C ALA A 304 -33.40 16.79 0.61
N ALA A 305 -33.80 15.76 1.37
CA ALA A 305 -35.14 15.18 1.30
C ALA A 305 -36.24 16.17 1.76
N ALA A 306 -35.93 17.04 2.73
CA ALA A 306 -36.81 18.12 3.19
C ALA A 306 -36.74 19.41 2.33
N ALA A 307 -35.91 19.45 1.27
CA ALA A 307 -35.72 20.64 0.46
C ALA A 307 -36.95 20.94 -0.42
N GLN A 308 -37.48 22.16 -0.32
CA GLN A 308 -38.60 22.60 -1.14
C GLN A 308 -38.09 23.30 -2.40
N TYR A 309 -38.65 22.98 -3.56
CA TYR A 309 -38.28 23.57 -4.84
C TYR A 309 -39.46 24.29 -5.51
N HIS A 310 -39.18 25.41 -6.17
CA HIS A 310 -40.09 26.13 -7.05
C HIS A 310 -39.53 26.16 -8.48
N THR A 311 -40.34 25.82 -9.48
CA THR A 311 -39.96 25.93 -10.90
C THR A 311 -40.21 27.35 -11.39
N ILE A 312 -39.16 28.04 -11.84
CA ILE A 312 -39.22 29.44 -12.29
C ILE A 312 -40.16 29.60 -13.49
N ARG A 313 -41.07 30.58 -13.40
CA ARG A 313 -42.08 30.96 -14.39
C ARG A 313 -41.89 32.42 -14.83
N GLN A 314 -42.59 32.80 -15.90
CA GLN A 314 -42.59 34.18 -16.39
C GLN A 314 -43.16 35.12 -15.32
N GLY A 315 -42.46 36.22 -15.03
CA GLY A 315 -42.80 37.17 -13.96
C GLY A 315 -42.21 36.85 -12.58
N ASP A 316 -41.57 35.69 -12.38
CA ASP A 316 -40.89 35.41 -11.11
C ASP A 316 -39.66 36.32 -10.94
N THR A 317 -39.51 36.87 -9.73
CA THR A 317 -38.31 37.59 -9.28
C THR A 317 -37.85 37.05 -7.93
N LEU A 318 -36.56 37.17 -7.61
CA LEU A 318 -36.04 36.72 -6.32
C LEU A 318 -36.78 37.38 -5.13
N GLY A 319 -37.16 38.67 -5.25
CA GLY A 319 -37.92 39.39 -4.22
C GLY A 319 -39.40 38.98 -4.11
N ALA A 320 -40.02 38.51 -5.19
CA ALA A 320 -41.36 37.92 -5.14
C ALA A 320 -41.32 36.52 -4.52
N LEU A 321 -40.37 35.67 -4.95
CA LEU A 321 -40.17 34.32 -4.43
C LEU A 321 -39.77 34.32 -2.95
N ALA A 322 -38.90 35.25 -2.54
CA ALA A 322 -38.51 35.42 -1.13
C ALA A 322 -39.74 35.64 -0.23
N ARG A 323 -40.60 36.60 -0.59
CA ARG A 323 -41.84 36.87 0.14
C ARG A 323 -42.80 35.68 0.11
N LYS A 324 -43.01 35.06 -1.06
CA LYS A 324 -43.90 33.90 -1.26
C LYS A 324 -43.54 32.68 -0.40
N TYR A 325 -42.25 32.42 -0.17
CA TYR A 325 -41.79 31.27 0.62
C TYR A 325 -41.37 31.62 2.07
N HIS A 326 -41.64 32.85 2.50
CA HIS A 326 -41.29 33.41 3.80
C HIS A 326 -39.78 33.28 4.11
N THR A 327 -38.96 33.77 3.18
CA THR A 327 -37.50 33.72 3.21
C THR A 327 -36.91 35.03 2.64
N THR A 328 -35.59 35.15 2.51
CA THR A 328 -34.92 36.35 1.98
C THR A 328 -34.23 36.11 0.64
N VAL A 329 -34.02 37.17 -0.14
CA VAL A 329 -33.26 37.11 -1.41
C VAL A 329 -31.88 36.51 -1.17
N LYS A 330 -31.17 36.97 -0.14
CA LYS A 330 -29.86 36.47 0.29
C LYS A 330 -29.89 34.98 0.67
N ALA A 331 -30.95 34.50 1.32
CA ALA A 331 -31.13 33.09 1.63
C ALA A 331 -31.39 32.24 0.37
N LEU A 332 -32.26 32.67 -0.56
CA LEU A 332 -32.46 32.01 -1.85
C LEU A 332 -31.16 31.95 -2.66
N CYS A 333 -30.38 33.03 -2.66
CA CYS A 333 -29.09 33.11 -3.33
C CYS A 333 -28.11 32.08 -2.76
N ARG A 334 -27.97 32.02 -1.43
CA ARG A 334 -27.15 31.03 -0.71
C ARG A 334 -27.58 29.59 -0.98
N LEU A 335 -28.90 29.30 -0.96
CA LEU A 335 -29.44 27.95 -1.18
C LEU A 335 -29.24 27.42 -2.61
N ASN A 336 -28.86 28.26 -3.58
CA ASN A 336 -28.77 27.90 -5.00
C ASN A 336 -27.42 28.24 -5.65
N GLY A 337 -26.46 28.79 -4.90
CA GLY A 337 -25.16 29.22 -5.43
C GLY A 337 -25.26 30.35 -6.47
N ILE A 338 -26.25 31.24 -6.35
CA ILE A 338 -26.49 32.35 -7.30
C ILE A 338 -26.26 33.71 -6.62
N LYS A 339 -25.98 34.74 -7.42
CA LYS A 339 -25.91 36.14 -6.98
C LYS A 339 -27.29 36.81 -7.10
N GLU A 340 -27.54 37.88 -6.35
CA GLU A 340 -28.82 38.61 -6.38
C GLU A 340 -29.13 39.22 -7.76
N THR A 341 -28.10 39.47 -8.58
CA THR A 341 -28.18 39.93 -9.98
C THR A 341 -28.34 38.81 -11.02
N THR A 342 -28.48 37.54 -10.61
CA THR A 342 -28.53 36.40 -11.53
C THR A 342 -29.88 36.33 -12.24
N THR A 343 -29.89 36.41 -13.58
CA THR A 343 -31.09 36.24 -14.39
C THR A 343 -31.74 34.87 -14.15
N LEU A 344 -32.99 34.89 -13.68
CA LEU A 344 -33.79 33.68 -13.46
C LEU A 344 -34.21 33.10 -14.82
N ARG A 345 -33.70 31.91 -15.14
CA ARG A 345 -34.07 31.18 -16.37
C ARG A 345 -35.37 30.41 -16.17
N LEU A 346 -36.33 30.58 -17.09
CA LEU A 346 -37.60 29.87 -17.09
C LEU A 346 -37.39 28.35 -17.07
N GLY A 347 -38.26 27.61 -16.37
CA GLY A 347 -38.19 26.15 -16.25
C GLY A 347 -37.11 25.62 -15.30
N ARG A 348 -36.12 26.42 -14.88
CA ARG A 348 -35.14 26.00 -13.87
C ARG A 348 -35.81 25.86 -12.50
N LYS A 349 -35.51 24.77 -11.79
CA LYS A 349 -35.88 24.61 -10.37
C LYS A 349 -34.95 25.46 -9.49
N LEU A 350 -35.54 26.19 -8.55
CA LEU A 350 -34.88 26.96 -7.50
C LEU A 350 -35.25 26.34 -6.14
N ARG A 351 -34.25 26.04 -5.30
CA ARG A 351 -34.47 25.64 -3.90
C ARG A 351 -34.97 26.85 -3.11
N VAL A 352 -36.10 26.71 -2.43
CA VAL A 352 -36.74 27.78 -1.65
C VAL A 352 -36.74 27.53 -0.13
N ARG A 353 -36.54 26.27 0.29
CA ARG A 353 -36.19 25.83 1.65
C ARG A 353 -35.22 24.65 1.54
#